data_AF-A0A832R2N5-F1
#
_entry.id   AF-A0A832R2N5-F1
#
_cell.length_a   1.000
_cell.length_b   1.000
_cell.length_c   1.000
_cell.angle_alpha   90.00
_cell.angle_beta   90.00
_cell.angle_gamma   90.00
#
_symmetry.space_group_name_H-M   'P 1'
#
loop_
_entity.id
_entity.type
_entity.pdbx_description
1 polymer ?
#
loop_
_entity_poly.entity_id
_entity_poly.type
_entity_poly.pdbx_seq_one_letter_code
_entity_poly.pdbx_strand_id
1 'polypeptide(L)'
;MKVLKVVAIVLGVLVGLIVIGAFIIGVMFRNETRKPAINGSPVAHKTRNLEPMPRPYKAKGRYRVVEIDGRAWLMDRRDRITILRGATVKFDGATTLGSDPFLTARQLRDVGFNALRVLVPWDDINNNQDSLKLFYDMKTLMNAAHGHDMVVHFVIWFDGVPGQPGSSGIPAVMNRGDLAPFEPSKYQFINQLRTLALEMRWWSDFNQSLWSFDSKSLQDHLIDPWPKLVQLFGGHPALLGLTPIHTPVCYPGIVGRLFNPGKDDCPISDFQHRFISAVRANDSNVVGIMEPPVSGVPCTKGQVIDEWEKPDLPNIITAWGVAKDNIAKMAQLVQDGRFPMFFQNEDIGEQPSGSEDFSNWCDTLDKLQASGYVNLADPVNPAKQLMQAVNRPYPSRVAGVPTGWSLQDGTFTLTIKSPVKDQPTMVYIPPSAFGPDVTWENLNVTVTAGTYKTHARNPNMLLWFVEPEAESAQMVVEVGAGAGTGTGTGTGAGG
;
A
#
# COMPACT_ATOMS: atom_id res chain seq x y z
N MET A 1 22.29 12.10 -56.65
CA MET A 1 22.39 13.47 -56.10
C MET A 1 21.06 14.15 -55.80
N LYS A 2 20.06 14.16 -56.70
CA LYS A 2 18.78 14.85 -56.45
C LYS A 2 17.98 14.27 -55.26
N VAL A 3 17.95 12.95 -55.11
CA VAL A 3 17.26 12.27 -53.99
C VAL A 3 17.87 12.61 -52.63
N LEU A 4 19.21 12.68 -52.53
CA LEU A 4 19.90 13.01 -51.28
C LEU A 4 19.61 14.44 -50.79
N LYS A 5 19.46 15.39 -51.73
CA LYS A 5 19.10 16.79 -51.40
C LYS A 5 17.67 16.90 -50.86
N VAL A 6 16.73 16.14 -51.43
CA VAL A 6 15.34 16.11 -50.94
C VAL A 6 15.26 15.50 -49.55
N VAL A 7 15.97 14.41 -49.29
CA VAL A 7 16.02 13.77 -47.96
C VAL A 7 16.62 14.71 -46.91
N ALA A 8 17.71 15.42 -47.23
CA ALA A 8 18.33 16.37 -46.31
C ALA A 8 17.43 17.57 -45.98
N ILE A 9 16.66 18.08 -46.96
CA ILE A 9 15.69 19.17 -46.74
C ILE A 9 14.53 18.70 -45.87
N VAL A 10 13.98 17.51 -46.13
CA VAL A 10 12.88 16.94 -45.34
C VAL A 10 13.32 16.69 -43.89
N LEU A 11 14.53 16.14 -43.68
CA LEU A 11 15.11 15.99 -42.34
C LEU A 11 15.36 17.33 -41.66
N GLY A 12 15.87 18.33 -42.37
CA GLY A 12 16.08 19.68 -41.83
C GLY A 12 14.79 20.35 -41.39
N VAL A 13 13.71 20.19 -42.16
CA VAL A 13 12.38 20.70 -41.81
C VAL A 13 11.79 19.96 -40.62
N LEU A 14 11.92 18.62 -40.56
CA LEU A 14 11.49 17.82 -39.41
C LEU A 14 12.22 18.21 -38.13
N VAL A 15 13.55 18.33 -38.18
CA VAL A 15 14.36 18.78 -37.04
C VAL A 15 13.98 20.21 -36.65
N GLY A 16 13.80 21.11 -37.62
CA GLY A 16 13.36 22.48 -37.38
C GLY A 16 11.99 22.56 -36.70
N LEU A 17 11.02 21.74 -37.13
CA LEU A 17 9.70 21.66 -36.50
C LEU A 17 9.75 21.04 -35.11
N ILE A 18 10.62 20.06 -34.87
CA ILE A 18 10.85 19.49 -33.54
C ILE A 18 11.46 20.54 -32.60
N VAL A 19 12.44 21.32 -33.08
CA VAL A 19 13.08 22.38 -32.29
C VAL A 19 12.12 23.53 -32.01
N ILE A 20 11.33 23.96 -33.00
CA ILE A 20 10.29 24.99 -32.82
C ILE A 20 9.18 24.47 -31.88
N GLY A 21 8.76 23.22 -32.03
CA GLY A 21 7.81 22.57 -31.13
C GLY A 21 8.35 22.52 -29.70
N ALA A 22 9.59 22.08 -29.51
CA ALA A 22 10.27 22.08 -28.22
C ALA A 22 10.45 23.48 -27.64
N PHE A 23 10.68 24.50 -28.48
CA PHE A 23 10.79 25.90 -28.07
C PHE A 23 9.44 26.48 -27.66
N ILE A 24 8.36 26.24 -28.43
CA ILE A 24 7.00 26.68 -28.09
C ILE A 24 6.54 25.98 -26.81
N ILE A 25 6.76 24.67 -26.69
CA ILE A 25 6.54 23.92 -25.45
C ILE A 25 7.37 24.54 -24.33
N GLY A 26 8.67 24.77 -24.53
CA GLY A 26 9.54 25.40 -23.55
C GLY A 26 9.09 26.79 -23.11
N VAL A 27 8.57 27.62 -24.01
CA VAL A 27 8.05 28.97 -23.71
C VAL A 27 6.70 28.91 -23.00
N MET A 28 5.77 28.04 -23.45
CA MET A 28 4.49 27.82 -22.79
C MET A 28 4.72 27.31 -21.35
N PHE A 29 5.57 26.29 -21.19
CA PHE A 29 5.92 25.78 -19.89
C PHE A 29 6.69 26.81 -19.05
N ARG A 30 7.60 27.60 -19.62
CA ARG A 30 8.32 28.66 -18.89
C ARG A 30 7.36 29.74 -18.38
N ASN A 31 6.38 30.16 -19.18
CA ASN A 31 5.42 31.18 -18.78
C ASN A 31 4.45 30.67 -17.72
N GLU A 32 4.07 29.39 -17.75
CA GLU A 32 3.24 28.79 -16.70
C GLU A 32 4.02 28.47 -15.42
N THR A 33 5.29 28.05 -15.53
CA THR A 33 6.10 27.62 -14.37
C THR A 33 6.89 28.75 -13.69
N ARG A 34 7.12 29.90 -14.36
CA ARG A 34 7.89 31.04 -13.83
C ARG A 34 7.07 32.28 -13.47
N LYS A 35 5.75 32.20 -13.25
CA LYS A 35 5.10 33.28 -12.51
C LYS A 35 5.81 33.36 -11.14
N PRO A 36 6.50 34.47 -10.82
CA PRO A 36 7.31 34.57 -9.62
C PRO A 36 6.43 34.21 -8.43
N ALA A 37 6.96 33.41 -7.50
CA ALA A 37 6.30 33.20 -6.22
C ALA A 37 5.98 34.60 -5.68
N ILE A 38 4.70 34.92 -5.54
CA ILE A 38 4.25 36.18 -4.94
C ILE A 38 4.85 36.16 -3.53
N ASN A 39 5.97 36.87 -3.32
CA ASN A 39 6.66 37.04 -2.05
C ASN A 39 6.91 35.75 -1.22
N GLY A 40 7.39 34.67 -1.84
CA GLY A 40 7.78 33.45 -1.13
C GLY A 40 9.30 33.30 -1.07
N SER A 41 9.98 33.95 -0.13
CA SER A 41 11.30 33.46 0.29
C SER A 41 11.15 32.00 0.69
N PRO A 42 12.11 31.10 0.40
CA PRO A 42 12.09 29.76 0.98
C PRO A 42 11.89 29.92 2.47
N VAL A 43 10.75 29.45 2.99
CA VAL A 43 10.50 29.53 4.42
C VAL A 43 11.57 28.66 5.05
N ALA A 44 12.48 29.29 5.78
CA ALA A 44 13.58 28.58 6.41
C ALA A 44 12.97 27.43 7.22
N HIS A 45 13.35 26.22 6.82
CA HIS A 45 12.94 24.99 7.46
C HIS A 45 13.18 25.11 8.97
N LYS A 46 12.10 25.07 9.75
CA LYS A 46 12.20 24.87 11.20
C LYS A 46 12.08 23.37 11.43
N THR A 47 13.21 22.71 11.61
CA THR A 47 13.26 21.37 12.20
C THR A 47 12.51 21.45 13.51
N ARG A 48 11.28 20.93 13.56
CA ARG A 48 10.58 20.82 14.83
C ARG A 48 11.25 19.66 15.56
N ASN A 49 12.24 19.97 16.39
CA ASN A 49 12.72 19.06 17.43
C ASN A 49 11.57 18.89 18.43
N LEU A 50 10.59 18.06 18.07
CA LEU A 50 9.64 17.56 19.04
C LEU A 50 10.40 16.53 19.86
N GLU A 51 10.62 16.83 21.14
CA GLU A 51 11.15 15.82 22.05
C GLU A 51 10.21 14.61 22.02
N PRO A 52 10.72 13.40 21.76
CA PRO A 52 9.91 12.20 21.80
C PRO A 52 9.25 12.10 23.16
N MET A 53 7.93 11.83 23.21
CA MET A 53 7.31 11.55 24.50
C MET A 53 8.05 10.37 25.17
N PRO A 54 8.48 10.52 26.44
CA PRO A 54 9.22 9.48 27.13
C PRO A 54 8.36 8.21 27.19
N ARG A 55 8.92 7.10 26.72
CA ARG A 55 8.30 5.78 26.83
C ARG A 55 7.95 5.50 28.29
N PRO A 56 6.81 4.83 28.58
CA PRO A 56 6.75 3.97 29.74
C PRO A 56 7.92 2.98 29.63
N TYR A 57 8.85 3.03 30.58
CA TYR A 57 10.03 2.17 30.61
C TYR A 57 9.57 0.70 30.44
N LYS A 58 9.96 0.06 29.32
CA LYS A 58 9.72 -1.35 28.91
C LYS A 58 8.45 -1.73 28.10
N ALA A 59 7.64 -0.81 27.59
CA ALA A 59 6.54 -1.22 26.69
C ALA A 59 7.08 -1.77 25.35
N LYS A 60 6.86 -3.07 25.03
CA LYS A 60 7.10 -3.64 23.69
C LYS A 60 6.12 -2.99 22.69
N GLY A 61 6.61 -2.59 21.52
CA GLY A 61 5.75 -2.02 20.47
C GLY A 61 4.71 -3.03 19.96
N ARG A 62 3.58 -2.53 19.45
CA ARG A 62 2.49 -3.36 18.90
C ARG A 62 2.97 -4.27 17.79
N TYR A 63 3.76 -3.67 16.90
CA TYR A 63 4.49 -4.33 15.83
C TYR A 63 5.89 -3.73 15.75
N ARG A 64 6.85 -4.54 15.32
CA ARG A 64 8.20 -4.10 15.01
C ARG A 64 8.70 -4.73 13.71
N VAL A 65 9.50 -4.00 12.96
CA VAL A 65 10.26 -4.56 11.84
C VAL A 65 11.54 -5.15 12.38
N VAL A 66 11.81 -6.41 12.04
CA VAL A 66 13.06 -7.11 12.35
C VAL A 66 13.68 -7.62 11.06
N GLU A 67 15.00 -7.70 11.02
CA GLU A 67 15.71 -8.34 9.92
C GLU A 67 16.14 -9.74 10.35
N ILE A 68 15.79 -10.75 9.57
CA ILE A 68 16.16 -12.14 9.80
C ILE A 68 16.62 -12.69 8.45
N ASP A 69 17.84 -13.22 8.40
CA ASP A 69 18.46 -13.77 7.19
C ASP A 69 18.45 -12.80 5.99
N GLY A 70 18.75 -11.52 6.24
CA GLY A 70 18.77 -10.47 5.21
C GLY A 70 17.39 -10.01 4.72
N ARG A 71 16.32 -10.42 5.40
CA ARG A 71 14.93 -10.08 5.03
C ARG A 71 14.22 -9.36 6.16
N ALA A 72 13.55 -8.27 5.81
CA ALA A 72 12.67 -7.54 6.74
C ALA A 72 11.36 -8.30 6.97
N TRP A 73 11.01 -8.50 8.24
CA TRP A 73 9.77 -9.11 8.70
C TRP A 73 9.03 -8.19 9.65
N LEU A 74 7.70 -8.16 9.52
CA LEU A 74 6.84 -7.55 10.50
C LEU A 74 6.61 -8.55 11.64
N MET A 75 6.90 -8.16 12.88
CA MET A 75 6.76 -9.01 14.05
C MET A 75 5.79 -8.39 15.04
N ASP A 76 4.84 -9.17 15.55
CA ASP A 76 3.86 -8.70 16.53
C ASP A 76 4.45 -8.63 17.96
N ARG A 77 3.67 -8.09 18.90
CA ARG A 77 4.06 -8.00 20.32
C ARG A 77 4.33 -9.35 21.01
N ARG A 78 3.91 -10.46 20.41
CA ARG A 78 4.12 -11.84 20.88
C ARG A 78 5.32 -12.48 20.18
N ASP A 79 6.14 -11.69 19.50
CA ASP A 79 7.36 -12.14 18.82
C ASP A 79 7.06 -13.11 17.66
N ARG A 80 5.87 -12.99 17.04
CA ARG A 80 5.47 -13.78 15.87
C ARG A 80 5.59 -12.97 14.59
N ILE A 81 6.15 -13.58 13.54
CA ILE A 81 6.16 -12.99 12.21
C ILE A 81 4.74 -12.87 11.68
N THR A 82 4.40 -11.71 11.14
CA THR A 82 3.06 -11.33 10.69
C THR A 82 3.04 -11.25 9.18
N ILE A 83 2.17 -12.05 8.56
CA ILE A 83 1.88 -11.98 7.13
C ILE A 83 0.53 -11.31 6.96
N LEU A 84 0.50 -10.21 6.22
CA LEU A 84 -0.73 -9.44 6.00
C LEU A 84 -1.37 -9.85 4.68
N ARG A 85 -2.62 -10.27 4.76
CA ARG A 85 -3.55 -10.41 3.63
C ARG A 85 -4.59 -9.32 3.82
N GLY A 86 -4.49 -8.27 3.03
CA GLY A 86 -5.28 -7.06 3.28
C GLY A 86 -6.19 -6.65 2.14
N ALA A 87 -7.15 -5.80 2.49
CA ALA A 87 -7.97 -5.07 1.53
C ALA A 87 -7.57 -3.60 1.53
N THR A 88 -7.35 -3.03 0.34
CA THR A 88 -7.27 -1.58 0.15
C THR A 88 -8.68 -1.04 -0.01
N VAL A 89 -9.05 -0.05 0.79
CA VAL A 89 -10.37 0.61 0.75
C VAL A 89 -10.18 2.12 0.75
N LYS A 90 -11.06 2.83 0.03
CA LYS A 90 -11.12 4.29 0.12
C LYS A 90 -11.81 4.69 1.42
N PHE A 91 -11.23 5.65 2.12
CA PHE A 91 -11.86 6.24 3.29
C PHE A 91 -13.10 7.04 2.87
N ASP A 92 -14.22 6.76 3.52
CA ASP A 92 -15.51 7.41 3.34
C ASP A 92 -16.13 7.67 4.71
N GLY A 93 -15.35 8.23 5.63
CA GLY A 93 -15.78 8.47 7.02
C GLY A 93 -16.26 7.20 7.72
N ALA A 94 -17.33 7.32 8.52
CA ALA A 94 -17.94 6.21 9.25
C ALA A 94 -18.48 5.10 8.34
N THR A 95 -18.77 5.39 7.06
CA THR A 95 -19.32 4.44 6.08
C THR A 95 -18.26 3.73 5.25
N THR A 96 -16.97 3.92 5.56
CA THR A 96 -15.86 3.20 4.90
C THR A 96 -16.08 1.68 4.83
N LEU A 97 -16.73 1.09 5.83
CA LEU A 97 -17.10 -0.34 5.86
C LEU A 97 -18.62 -0.55 5.83
N GLY A 98 -19.36 0.39 5.24
CA GLY A 98 -20.83 0.38 5.21
C GLY A 98 -21.49 0.85 6.51
N SER A 99 -22.81 0.64 6.61
CA SER A 99 -23.62 1.05 7.77
C SER A 99 -23.39 0.20 9.02
N ASP A 100 -22.88 -1.02 8.86
CA ASP A 100 -22.46 -1.90 9.97
C ASP A 100 -20.99 -2.30 9.77
N PRO A 101 -20.04 -1.48 10.26
CA PRO A 101 -18.63 -1.72 10.05
C PRO A 101 -18.13 -3.01 10.71
N PHE A 102 -18.75 -3.47 11.80
CA PHE A 102 -18.38 -4.71 12.47
C PHE A 102 -18.79 -5.93 11.64
N LEU A 103 -20.00 -5.93 11.08
CA LEU A 103 -20.45 -6.99 10.18
C LEU A 103 -19.54 -7.10 8.96
N THR A 104 -19.22 -5.97 8.31
CA THR A 104 -18.34 -5.96 7.13
C THR A 104 -16.93 -6.43 7.49
N ALA A 105 -16.34 -5.96 8.59
CA ALA A 105 -15.04 -6.43 9.05
C ALA A 105 -15.04 -7.94 9.35
N ARG A 106 -16.13 -8.47 9.93
CA ARG A 106 -16.30 -9.92 10.12
C ARG A 106 -16.30 -10.67 8.79
N GLN A 107 -17.07 -10.20 7.81
CA GLN A 107 -17.19 -10.83 6.48
C GLN A 107 -15.84 -10.86 5.77
N LEU A 108 -15.10 -9.74 5.78
CA LEU A 108 -13.74 -9.67 5.24
C LEU A 108 -12.78 -10.65 5.96
N ARG A 109 -12.89 -10.76 7.28
CA ARG A 109 -12.11 -11.73 8.05
C ARG A 109 -12.47 -13.18 7.72
N ASP A 110 -13.75 -13.47 7.53
CA ASP A 110 -14.24 -14.82 7.23
C ASP A 110 -13.66 -15.35 5.90
N VAL A 111 -13.33 -14.48 4.94
CA VAL A 111 -12.64 -14.80 3.67
C VAL A 111 -11.12 -14.65 3.73
N GLY A 112 -10.54 -14.42 4.91
CA GLY A 112 -9.11 -14.51 5.15
C GLY A 112 -8.36 -13.18 5.25
N PHE A 113 -9.02 -12.02 5.12
CA PHE A 113 -8.34 -10.75 5.36
C PHE A 113 -8.00 -10.57 6.84
N ASN A 114 -6.80 -10.06 7.11
CA ASN A 114 -6.34 -9.70 8.45
C ASN A 114 -5.81 -8.25 8.53
N ALA A 115 -5.95 -7.49 7.44
CA ALA A 115 -5.50 -6.11 7.37
C ALA A 115 -6.40 -5.25 6.48
N LEU A 116 -6.44 -3.94 6.78
CA LEU A 116 -7.03 -2.91 5.95
C LEU A 116 -5.97 -1.87 5.62
N ARG A 117 -5.84 -1.52 4.34
CA ARG A 117 -5.10 -0.35 3.86
C ARG A 117 -6.12 0.71 3.49
N VAL A 118 -6.20 1.76 4.30
CA VAL A 118 -7.26 2.77 4.20
C VAL A 118 -6.67 4.02 3.56
N LEU A 119 -7.14 4.32 2.36
CA LEU A 119 -6.72 5.49 1.58
C LEU A 119 -7.50 6.71 2.08
N VAL A 120 -6.82 7.57 2.84
CA VAL A 120 -7.38 8.78 3.44
C VAL A 120 -7.07 9.97 2.55
N PRO A 121 -8.08 10.63 1.96
CA PRO A 121 -7.90 11.89 1.27
C PRO A 121 -7.17 12.91 2.14
N TRP A 122 -6.15 13.59 1.62
CA TRP A 122 -5.51 14.70 2.33
C TRP A 122 -6.51 15.83 2.63
N ASP A 123 -7.50 16.05 1.78
CA ASP A 123 -8.56 17.03 2.01
C ASP A 123 -9.35 16.78 3.30
N ASP A 124 -9.69 15.52 3.57
CA ASP A 124 -10.40 15.13 4.80
C ASP A 124 -9.57 15.42 6.06
N ILE A 125 -8.24 15.26 5.97
CA ILE A 125 -7.31 15.48 7.08
C ILE A 125 -7.20 16.97 7.42
N ASN A 126 -7.22 17.84 6.40
CA ASN A 126 -6.95 19.26 6.55
C ASN A 126 -8.21 20.14 6.63
N ASN A 127 -9.39 19.59 6.36
CA ASN A 127 -10.63 20.29 6.56
C ASN A 127 -10.93 20.44 8.07
N ASN A 128 -10.44 21.56 8.64
CA ASN A 128 -10.46 21.85 10.08
C ASN A 128 -11.85 21.91 10.71
N GLN A 129 -12.93 22.01 9.93
CA GLN A 129 -14.28 22.18 10.48
C GLN A 129 -14.75 20.96 11.29
N ASP A 130 -14.18 19.76 11.05
CA ASP A 130 -14.65 18.52 11.69
C ASP A 130 -13.52 17.51 12.01
N SER A 131 -12.33 17.98 12.40
CA SER A 131 -11.21 17.10 12.80
C SER A 131 -11.59 16.05 13.87
N LEU A 132 -12.56 16.39 14.73
CA LEU A 132 -13.12 15.47 15.71
C LEU A 132 -13.99 14.37 15.08
N LYS A 133 -14.77 14.70 14.03
CA LYS A 133 -15.54 13.71 13.27
C LYS A 133 -14.61 12.75 12.55
N LEU A 134 -13.57 13.25 11.86
CA LEU A 134 -12.55 12.41 11.21
C LEU A 134 -11.95 11.41 12.21
N PHE A 135 -11.59 11.91 13.41
CA PHE A 135 -11.10 11.03 14.47
C PHE A 135 -12.11 9.95 14.86
N TYR A 136 -13.38 10.29 15.09
CA TYR A 136 -14.41 9.30 15.45
C TYR A 136 -14.66 8.28 14.35
N ASP A 137 -14.64 8.71 13.10
CA ASP A 137 -14.82 7.86 11.93
C ASP A 137 -13.66 6.86 11.80
N MET A 138 -12.41 7.34 11.86
CA MET A 138 -11.22 6.49 11.86
C MET A 138 -11.19 5.54 13.06
N LYS A 139 -11.60 6.01 14.25
CA LYS A 139 -11.72 5.17 15.45
C LYS A 139 -12.78 4.08 15.30
N THR A 140 -13.91 4.40 14.69
CA THR A 140 -14.99 3.42 14.43
C THR A 140 -14.51 2.31 13.52
N LEU A 141 -13.83 2.66 12.42
CA LEU A 141 -13.19 1.69 11.53
C LEU A 141 -12.16 0.83 12.27
N MET A 142 -11.28 1.45 13.08
CA MET A 142 -10.27 0.71 13.82
C MET A 142 -10.87 -0.22 14.88
N ASN A 143 -11.95 0.18 15.56
CA ASN A 143 -12.66 -0.68 16.52
C ASN A 143 -13.26 -1.91 15.82
N ALA A 144 -13.89 -1.71 14.66
CA ALA A 144 -14.44 -2.82 13.86
C ALA A 144 -13.35 -3.79 13.41
N ALA A 145 -12.23 -3.27 12.89
CA ALA A 145 -11.06 -4.06 12.53
C ALA A 145 -10.51 -4.83 13.75
N HIS A 146 -10.33 -4.16 14.89
CA HIS A 146 -9.83 -4.80 16.11
C HIS A 146 -10.74 -5.91 16.63
N GLY A 147 -12.06 -5.70 16.58
CA GLY A 147 -13.06 -6.70 16.99
C GLY A 147 -12.94 -8.03 16.24
N HIS A 148 -12.31 -8.01 15.05
CA HIS A 148 -12.09 -9.17 14.19
C HIS A 148 -10.60 -9.47 13.96
N ASP A 149 -9.73 -9.09 14.91
CA ASP A 149 -8.29 -9.37 14.89
C ASP A 149 -7.55 -8.85 13.63
N MET A 150 -8.11 -7.82 12.98
CA MET A 150 -7.50 -7.14 11.83
C MET A 150 -6.68 -5.93 12.27
N VAL A 151 -5.71 -5.55 11.44
CA VAL A 151 -4.94 -4.32 11.60
C VAL A 151 -5.27 -3.29 10.52
N VAL A 152 -4.98 -2.02 10.79
CA VAL A 152 -5.27 -0.88 9.93
C VAL A 152 -3.97 -0.13 9.66
N HIS A 153 -3.75 0.11 8.38
CA HIS A 153 -2.69 0.94 7.82
C HIS A 153 -3.37 2.12 7.11
N PHE A 154 -3.13 3.34 7.57
CA PHE A 154 -3.63 4.54 6.88
C PHE A 154 -2.61 5.06 5.88
N VAL A 155 -3.09 5.51 4.73
CA VAL A 155 -2.28 6.03 3.63
C VAL A 155 -2.84 7.38 3.26
N ILE A 156 -1.99 8.41 3.16
CA ILE A 156 -2.42 9.68 2.59
C ILE A 156 -2.52 9.51 1.10
N TRP A 157 -3.72 9.73 0.57
CA TRP A 157 -4.05 9.44 -0.82
C TRP A 157 -4.64 10.66 -1.51
N PHE A 158 -4.34 10.77 -2.80
CA PHE A 158 -4.95 11.70 -3.73
C PHE A 158 -4.69 11.23 -5.17
N ASP A 159 -5.54 11.65 -6.08
CA ASP A 159 -5.36 11.44 -7.52
C ASP A 159 -5.14 12.78 -8.22
N GLY A 160 -4.12 12.83 -9.06
CA GLY A 160 -3.71 14.06 -9.75
C GLY A 160 -3.27 15.15 -8.77
N VAL A 161 -3.16 16.38 -9.27
CA VAL A 161 -2.84 17.56 -8.45
C VAL A 161 -3.93 18.62 -8.60
N PRO A 162 -4.10 19.55 -7.63
CA PRO A 162 -5.13 20.57 -7.69
C PRO A 162 -5.09 21.36 -9.00
N GLY A 163 -6.27 21.61 -9.57
CA GLY A 163 -6.42 22.32 -10.85
C GLY A 163 -6.48 21.41 -12.09
N GLN A 164 -6.29 20.10 -11.93
CA GLN A 164 -6.49 19.15 -13.02
C GLN A 164 -7.93 18.64 -13.07
N PRO A 165 -8.49 18.41 -14.28
CA PRO A 165 -9.72 17.65 -14.42
C PRO A 165 -9.59 16.27 -13.78
N GLY A 166 -10.54 15.92 -12.90
CA GLY A 166 -10.54 14.62 -12.20
C GLY A 166 -9.60 14.54 -10.99
N SER A 167 -8.90 15.61 -10.60
CA SER A 167 -8.09 15.58 -9.38
C SER A 167 -8.96 15.42 -8.14
N SER A 168 -8.52 14.62 -7.18
CA SER A 168 -9.22 14.45 -5.91
C SER A 168 -8.25 14.22 -4.76
N GLY A 169 -8.69 14.51 -3.53
CA GLY A 169 -7.96 14.17 -2.32
C GLY A 169 -6.95 15.20 -1.84
N ILE A 170 -6.58 16.23 -2.59
CA ILE A 170 -5.79 17.36 -2.08
C ILE A 170 -6.72 18.57 -1.83
N PRO A 171 -6.62 19.28 -0.68
CA PRO A 171 -7.41 20.47 -0.46
C PRO A 171 -7.19 21.54 -1.53
N ALA A 172 -8.26 22.17 -2.02
CA ALA A 172 -8.17 23.19 -3.07
C ALA A 172 -7.27 24.39 -2.69
N VAL A 173 -7.16 24.71 -1.40
CA VAL A 173 -6.26 25.76 -0.88
C VAL A 173 -4.78 25.44 -1.07
N MET A 174 -4.43 24.16 -1.30
CA MET A 174 -3.07 23.71 -1.64
C MET A 174 -2.75 23.90 -3.12
N ASN A 175 -3.66 24.50 -3.89
CA ASN A 175 -3.35 24.92 -5.24
C ASN A 175 -2.59 26.25 -5.21
N ARG A 176 -1.53 26.35 -6.01
CA ARG A 176 -0.90 27.64 -6.28
C ARG A 176 -1.91 28.50 -7.02
N GLY A 177 -2.27 29.67 -6.46
CA GLY A 177 -3.36 30.52 -6.97
C GLY A 177 -3.28 30.88 -8.46
N ASP A 178 -2.10 30.79 -9.08
CA ASP A 178 -1.89 31.02 -10.51
C ASP A 178 -2.06 29.78 -11.40
N LEU A 179 -2.10 28.58 -10.80
CA LEU A 179 -2.37 27.29 -11.44
C LEU A 179 -3.89 27.02 -11.43
N ALA A 180 -4.67 28.01 -11.86
CA ALA A 180 -6.12 27.91 -11.92
C ALA A 180 -6.54 26.68 -12.74
N PRO A 181 -7.68 26.03 -12.40
CA PRO A 181 -8.25 24.98 -13.23
C PRO A 181 -8.33 25.48 -14.67
N PHE A 182 -7.72 24.76 -15.60
CA PHE A 182 -7.78 25.15 -17.00
C PHE A 182 -9.00 24.51 -17.65
N GLU A 183 -9.73 25.30 -18.43
CA GLU A 183 -10.79 24.77 -19.30
C GLU A 183 -10.17 23.76 -20.29
N PRO A 184 -10.72 22.54 -20.40
CA PRO A 184 -10.26 21.55 -21.35
C PRO A 184 -10.24 22.14 -22.77
N SER A 185 -9.08 22.11 -23.42
CA SER A 185 -8.97 22.37 -24.84
C SER A 185 -9.67 21.27 -25.63
N LYS A 186 -10.23 21.62 -26.79
CA LYS A 186 -10.69 20.62 -27.78
C LYS A 186 -9.55 19.72 -28.29
N TYR A 187 -8.30 20.10 -28.07
CA TYR A 187 -7.12 19.34 -28.46
C TYR A 187 -6.55 18.56 -27.27
N GLN A 188 -6.69 17.23 -27.28
CA GLN A 188 -6.25 16.35 -26.20
C GLN A 188 -4.75 16.51 -25.86
N PHE A 189 -3.89 16.70 -26.86
CA PHE A 189 -2.46 16.89 -26.64
C PHE A 189 -2.16 18.17 -25.83
N ILE A 190 -2.95 19.23 -26.01
CA ILE A 190 -2.79 20.48 -25.23
C ILE A 190 -3.17 20.22 -23.77
N ASN A 191 -4.24 19.46 -23.52
CA ASN A 191 -4.65 19.09 -22.18
C ASN A 191 -3.57 18.25 -21.48
N GLN A 192 -3.02 17.24 -22.18
CA GLN A 192 -1.93 16.42 -21.64
C GLN A 192 -0.68 17.25 -21.28
N LEU A 193 -0.29 18.21 -22.14
CA LEU A 193 0.85 19.08 -21.86
C LEU A 193 0.59 20.02 -20.68
N ARG A 194 -0.61 20.59 -20.57
CA ARG A 194 -1.00 21.44 -19.44
C ARG A 194 -1.04 20.67 -18.12
N THR A 195 -1.66 19.49 -18.13
CA THR A 195 -1.67 18.55 -16.99
C THR A 195 -0.25 18.24 -16.56
N LEU A 196 0.63 17.86 -17.49
CA LEU A 196 2.02 17.53 -17.18
C LEU A 196 2.79 18.72 -16.58
N ALA A 197 2.64 19.92 -17.13
CA ALA A 197 3.27 21.14 -16.60
C ALA A 197 2.83 21.41 -15.15
N LEU A 198 1.54 21.21 -14.89
CA LEU A 198 0.92 21.37 -13.57
C LEU A 198 1.42 20.30 -12.58
N GLU A 199 1.46 19.02 -12.96
CA GLU A 199 2.04 17.94 -12.12
C GLU A 199 3.49 18.25 -11.78
N MET A 200 4.31 18.60 -12.78
CA MET A 200 5.73 18.92 -12.60
C MET A 200 5.93 20.06 -11.62
N ARG A 201 5.17 21.15 -11.77
CA ARG A 201 5.29 22.30 -10.88
C ARG A 201 4.87 21.97 -9.45
N TRP A 202 3.73 21.31 -9.29
CA TRP A 202 3.20 20.97 -7.98
C TRP A 202 4.13 20.01 -7.22
N TRP A 203 4.58 18.94 -7.86
CA TRP A 203 5.52 17.99 -7.25
C TRP A 203 6.88 18.62 -6.98
N SER A 204 7.36 19.53 -7.84
CA SER A 204 8.56 20.32 -7.54
C SER A 204 8.38 21.17 -6.28
N ASP A 205 7.23 21.85 -6.15
CA ASP A 205 6.91 22.68 -4.99
C ASP A 205 6.76 21.85 -3.71
N PHE A 206 6.12 20.68 -3.81
CA PHE A 206 5.97 19.73 -2.70
C PHE A 206 7.32 19.16 -2.27
N ASN A 207 8.09 18.57 -3.20
CA ASN A 207 9.36 17.88 -2.88
C ASN A 207 10.39 18.84 -2.28
N GLN A 208 10.45 20.09 -2.77
CA GLN A 208 11.43 21.08 -2.34
C GLN A 208 10.92 22.02 -1.24
N SER A 209 9.70 21.81 -0.71
CA SER A 209 9.09 22.69 0.28
C SER A 209 9.05 24.17 -0.14
N LEU A 210 8.88 24.48 -1.44
CA LEU A 210 9.06 25.83 -1.99
C LEU A 210 7.80 26.72 -1.97
N TRP A 211 6.61 26.13 -1.93
CA TRP A 211 5.35 26.86 -2.00
C TRP A 211 4.43 26.54 -0.82
N SER A 212 3.66 27.57 -0.44
CA SER A 212 2.50 27.50 0.44
C SER A 212 1.66 28.76 0.33
N PHE A 213 0.40 28.66 0.73
CA PHE A 213 -0.50 29.82 0.83
C PHE A 213 -0.34 30.61 2.15
N ASP A 214 0.43 30.08 3.10
CA ASP A 214 0.77 30.70 4.37
C ASP A 214 2.28 30.54 4.67
N SER A 215 2.71 30.71 5.93
CA SER A 215 4.12 30.57 6.35
C SER A 215 4.57 29.11 6.62
N LYS A 216 3.89 28.08 6.09
CA LYS A 216 4.24 26.66 6.28
C LYS A 216 4.35 25.96 4.94
N SER A 217 5.37 25.15 4.68
CA SER A 217 5.47 24.44 3.39
C SER A 217 4.29 23.49 3.13
N LEU A 218 4.05 23.12 1.87
CA LEU A 218 3.10 22.04 1.51
C LEU A 218 3.28 20.76 2.35
N GLN A 219 4.54 20.36 2.59
CA GLN A 219 4.85 19.20 3.41
C GLN A 219 4.43 19.41 4.87
N ASP A 220 4.63 20.61 5.43
CA ASP A 220 4.22 20.91 6.81
C ASP A 220 2.70 20.87 6.98
N HIS A 221 1.95 21.33 5.96
CA HIS A 221 0.49 21.19 5.95
C HIS A 221 0.01 19.74 5.89
N LEU A 222 0.79 18.86 5.28
CA LEU A 222 0.50 17.43 5.28
C LEU A 222 0.88 16.80 6.63
N ILE A 223 2.01 17.20 7.22
CA ILE A 223 2.51 16.63 8.48
C ILE A 223 1.70 17.09 9.70
N ASP A 224 1.37 18.37 9.81
CA ASP A 224 0.85 19.00 11.04
C ASP A 224 -0.40 18.37 11.68
N PRO A 225 -1.37 17.83 10.92
CA PRO A 225 -2.56 17.21 11.51
C PRO A 225 -2.28 15.87 12.20
N TRP A 226 -1.31 15.10 11.70
CA TRP A 226 -1.10 13.71 12.11
C TRP A 226 -0.63 13.52 13.55
N PRO A 227 0.31 14.31 14.08
CA PRO A 227 0.69 14.23 15.49
C PRO A 227 -0.51 14.27 16.43
N LYS A 228 -1.50 15.13 16.15
CA LYS A 228 -2.73 15.25 16.95
C LYS A 228 -3.64 14.05 16.77
N LEU A 229 -3.89 13.62 15.53
CA LEU A 229 -4.72 12.44 15.26
C LEU A 229 -4.15 11.19 15.95
N VAL A 230 -2.84 10.99 15.86
CA VAL A 230 -2.15 9.84 16.45
C VAL A 230 -2.13 9.91 17.97
N GLN A 231 -1.96 11.11 18.55
CA GLN A 231 -2.13 11.31 19.99
C GLN A 231 -3.52 10.89 20.45
N LEU A 232 -4.57 11.26 19.70
CA LEU A 232 -5.95 10.89 20.00
C LEU A 232 -6.23 9.39 19.82
N PHE A 233 -5.56 8.71 18.89
CA PHE A 233 -5.69 7.26 18.73
C PHE A 233 -5.18 6.47 19.94
N GLY A 234 -4.43 7.10 20.86
CA GLY A 234 -4.10 6.51 22.17
C GLY A 234 -3.38 5.16 22.07
N GLY A 235 -2.66 4.94 20.96
CA GLY A 235 -2.00 3.67 20.69
C GLY A 235 -2.93 2.50 20.35
N HIS A 236 -4.07 2.77 19.72
CA HIS A 236 -5.09 1.81 19.32
C HIS A 236 -4.50 0.47 18.81
N PRO A 237 -4.95 -0.71 19.30
CA PRO A 237 -4.33 -2.00 19.00
C PRO A 237 -4.40 -2.40 17.51
N ALA A 238 -5.43 -1.96 16.79
CA ALA A 238 -5.52 -2.18 15.35
C ALA A 238 -4.58 -1.30 14.52
N LEU A 239 -4.06 -0.17 15.04
CA LEU A 239 -3.19 0.69 14.24
C LEU A 239 -1.82 0.02 14.03
N LEU A 240 -1.58 -0.42 12.80
CA LEU A 240 -0.30 -0.97 12.36
C LEU A 240 0.70 0.15 12.06
N GLY A 241 0.32 1.06 11.16
CA GLY A 241 1.27 1.95 10.52
C GLY A 241 0.63 3.04 9.68
N LEU A 242 1.48 3.94 9.18
CA LEU A 242 1.11 5.03 8.29
C LEU A 242 2.01 5.04 7.05
N THR A 243 1.43 5.29 5.88
CA THR A 243 2.17 5.72 4.68
C THR A 243 2.08 7.23 4.55
N PRO A 244 3.22 7.95 4.56
CA PRO A 244 3.23 9.42 4.49
C PRO A 244 2.57 9.99 3.24
N ILE A 245 2.69 9.31 2.10
CA ILE A 245 2.12 9.74 0.83
C ILE A 245 2.04 8.56 -0.12
N HIS A 246 0.92 8.42 -0.80
CA HIS A 246 0.73 7.46 -1.86
C HIS A 246 1.52 7.87 -3.11
N THR A 247 2.21 6.92 -3.74
CA THR A 247 2.88 7.07 -5.05
C THR A 247 3.60 8.41 -5.27
N PRO A 248 4.57 8.78 -4.42
CA PRO A 248 5.26 10.05 -4.56
C PRO A 248 5.91 10.18 -5.94
N VAL A 249 5.77 11.34 -6.59
CA VAL A 249 6.29 11.54 -7.95
C VAL A 249 7.53 12.44 -7.94
N CYS A 250 8.54 12.02 -8.69
CA CYS A 250 9.75 12.79 -8.94
C CYS A 250 10.06 12.86 -10.45
N TYR A 251 10.84 13.86 -10.84
CA TYR A 251 11.22 14.09 -12.23
C TYR A 251 12.75 14.08 -12.34
N PRO A 252 13.41 12.93 -12.48
CA PRO A 252 14.88 12.87 -12.51
C PRO A 252 15.48 13.50 -13.76
N GLY A 253 16.76 13.87 -13.68
CA GLY A 253 17.58 14.25 -14.83
C GLY A 253 17.25 15.61 -15.45
N ILE A 254 17.47 15.76 -16.76
CA ILE A 254 17.34 17.06 -17.45
C ILE A 254 15.92 17.61 -17.41
N VAL A 255 14.91 16.74 -17.40
CA VAL A 255 13.49 17.12 -17.33
C VAL A 255 13.22 17.78 -15.98
N GLY A 256 13.64 17.16 -14.87
CA GLY A 256 13.57 17.77 -13.54
C GLY A 256 14.23 19.12 -13.47
N ARG A 257 15.51 19.18 -13.88
CA ARG A 257 16.32 20.41 -13.82
C ARG A 257 15.78 21.57 -14.65
N LEU A 258 15.03 21.29 -15.72
CA LEU A 258 14.41 22.33 -16.54
C LEU A 258 13.25 23.03 -15.81
N PHE A 259 12.51 22.30 -14.96
CA PHE A 259 11.29 22.77 -14.31
C PHE A 259 11.45 23.02 -12.81
N ASN A 260 12.49 22.45 -12.21
CA ASN A 260 12.87 22.61 -10.81
C ASN A 260 14.32 23.12 -10.71
N PRO A 261 14.53 24.42 -10.40
CA PRO A 261 15.87 24.95 -10.15
C PRO A 261 16.43 24.58 -8.77
N GLY A 262 15.65 23.91 -7.91
CA GLY A 262 16.13 23.29 -6.66
C GLY A 262 17.04 22.10 -6.97
N LYS A 263 18.17 22.00 -6.26
CA LYS A 263 19.36 21.24 -6.70
C LYS A 263 19.26 19.71 -6.61
N ASP A 264 18.22 19.17 -5.96
CA ASP A 264 18.10 17.73 -5.70
C ASP A 264 16.97 17.10 -6.52
N ASP A 265 17.27 16.00 -7.22
CA ASP A 265 16.37 15.39 -8.20
C ASP A 265 15.14 14.69 -7.55
N CYS A 266 15.21 14.26 -6.27
CA CYS A 266 14.10 13.61 -5.57
C CYS A 266 14.24 13.50 -4.02
N PRO A 267 14.11 14.59 -3.24
CA PRO A 267 14.29 14.58 -1.78
C PRO A 267 13.08 14.00 -1.00
N ILE A 268 12.40 12.97 -1.54
CA ILE A 268 11.19 12.42 -0.89
C ILE A 268 11.51 11.68 0.42
N SER A 269 12.72 11.13 0.54
CA SER A 269 13.16 10.40 1.73
C SER A 269 13.16 11.30 2.97
N ASP A 270 13.60 12.55 2.81
CA ASP A 270 13.60 13.56 3.88
C ASP A 270 12.19 13.90 4.35
N PHE A 271 11.25 14.03 3.41
CA PHE A 271 9.84 14.24 3.73
C PHE A 271 9.27 13.05 4.53
N GLN A 272 9.48 11.83 4.04
CA GLN A 272 9.03 10.61 4.70
C GLN A 272 9.63 10.48 6.11
N HIS A 273 10.92 10.80 6.26
CA HIS A 273 11.60 10.85 7.55
C HIS A 273 10.94 11.86 8.50
N ARG A 274 10.71 13.10 8.04
CA ARG A 274 10.06 14.17 8.82
C ARG A 274 8.66 13.77 9.26
N PHE A 275 7.87 13.21 8.35
CA PHE A 275 6.50 12.78 8.64
C PHE A 275 6.46 11.73 9.74
N ILE A 276 7.23 10.65 9.59
CA ILE A 276 7.24 9.55 10.57
C ILE A 276 7.83 10.00 11.90
N SER A 277 8.87 10.84 11.89
CA SER A 277 9.44 11.41 13.11
C SER A 277 8.40 12.25 13.87
N ALA A 278 7.63 13.09 13.18
CA ALA A 278 6.57 13.89 13.78
C ALA A 278 5.44 13.04 14.38
N VAL A 279 5.03 11.98 13.68
CA VAL A 279 4.05 11.01 14.19
C VAL A 279 4.58 10.29 15.43
N ARG A 280 5.83 9.82 15.38
CA ARG A 280 6.45 9.02 16.45
C ARG A 280 6.78 9.82 17.71
N ALA A 281 6.82 11.14 17.62
CA ALA A 281 6.84 11.99 18.80
C ALA A 281 5.61 11.75 19.71
N ASN A 282 4.49 11.30 19.13
CA ASN A 282 3.24 11.00 19.85
C ASN A 282 2.92 9.50 19.95
N ASP A 283 3.31 8.69 18.96
CA ASP A 283 3.21 7.22 19.04
C ASP A 283 4.45 6.53 18.44
N SER A 284 5.41 6.20 19.31
CA SER A 284 6.66 5.55 18.93
C SER A 284 6.50 4.13 18.33
N ASN A 285 5.31 3.53 18.41
CA ASN A 285 5.06 2.16 17.95
C ASN A 285 4.46 2.08 16.54
N VAL A 286 4.16 3.21 15.92
CA VAL A 286 3.68 3.25 14.53
C VAL A 286 4.78 2.75 13.60
N VAL A 287 4.45 1.74 12.79
CA VAL A 287 5.30 1.30 11.68
C VAL A 287 5.22 2.35 10.57
N GLY A 288 6.37 2.85 10.12
CA GLY A 288 6.40 3.68 8.92
C GLY A 288 6.39 2.80 7.69
N ILE A 289 5.48 3.06 6.76
CA ILE A 289 5.34 2.28 5.53
C ILE A 289 5.70 3.20 4.36
N MET A 290 6.84 2.95 3.73
CA MET A 290 7.40 3.81 2.69
C MET A 290 7.05 3.29 1.31
N GLU A 291 6.39 4.13 0.52
CA GLU A 291 6.27 3.92 -0.92
C GLU A 291 7.44 4.66 -1.60
N PRO A 292 8.21 3.99 -2.48
CA PRO A 292 9.30 4.62 -3.20
C PRO A 292 8.73 5.62 -4.23
N PRO A 293 9.50 6.65 -4.61
CA PRO A 293 9.07 7.56 -5.63
C PRO A 293 9.04 6.89 -7.00
N VAL A 294 8.07 7.31 -7.80
CA VAL A 294 7.95 6.94 -9.20
C VAL A 294 8.31 8.12 -10.10
N SER A 295 8.81 7.82 -11.29
CA SER A 295 9.10 8.83 -12.30
C SER A 295 7.79 9.42 -12.83
N GLY A 296 7.71 10.75 -12.89
CA GLY A 296 6.69 11.48 -13.63
C GLY A 296 7.10 11.79 -15.08
N VAL A 297 8.32 11.45 -15.48
CA VAL A 297 8.83 11.72 -16.82
C VAL A 297 8.02 10.91 -17.84
N PRO A 298 7.46 11.51 -18.91
CA PRO A 298 6.52 10.81 -19.79
C PRO A 298 6.99 9.46 -20.36
N CYS A 299 8.28 9.32 -20.67
CA CYS A 299 8.83 8.06 -21.21
C CYS A 299 9.07 6.97 -20.15
N THR A 300 9.05 7.32 -18.86
CA THR A 300 9.25 6.39 -17.75
C THR A 300 8.17 6.54 -16.67
N LYS A 301 7.00 7.11 -17.02
CA LYS A 301 5.95 7.45 -16.04
C LYS A 301 5.51 6.20 -15.27
N GLY A 302 5.48 6.30 -13.94
CA GLY A 302 5.12 5.21 -13.03
C GLY A 302 6.24 4.20 -12.75
N GLN A 303 7.40 4.30 -13.39
CA GLN A 303 8.56 3.48 -13.03
C GLN A 303 9.14 3.94 -11.70
N VAL A 304 9.37 3.00 -10.79
CA VAL A 304 10.11 3.24 -9.54
C VAL A 304 11.48 3.82 -9.85
N ILE A 305 11.87 4.86 -9.12
CA ILE A 305 13.20 5.45 -9.21
C ILE A 305 14.15 4.61 -8.36
N ASP A 306 15.07 3.92 -9.01
CA ASP A 306 15.96 2.96 -8.34
C ASP A 306 16.97 3.61 -7.38
N GLU A 307 17.36 4.86 -7.66
CA GLU A 307 18.28 5.67 -6.86
C GLU A 307 17.67 6.19 -5.55
N TRP A 308 16.40 5.88 -5.27
CA TRP A 308 15.77 6.28 -4.01
C TRP A 308 16.36 5.52 -2.81
N GLU A 309 16.88 6.28 -1.86
CA GLU A 309 17.32 5.78 -0.58
C GLU A 309 16.17 5.78 0.43
N LYS A 310 15.91 4.61 1.00
CA LYS A 310 14.96 4.44 2.09
C LYS A 310 15.35 5.33 3.28
N PRO A 311 14.41 6.04 3.94
CA PRO A 311 14.71 6.88 5.09
C PRO A 311 15.48 6.12 6.18
N ASP A 312 16.50 6.74 6.77
CA ASP A 312 17.22 6.17 7.92
C ASP A 312 16.38 6.32 9.20
N LEU A 313 15.39 5.43 9.35
CA LEU A 313 14.56 5.32 10.54
C LEU A 313 14.42 3.85 10.96
N PRO A 314 14.38 3.55 12.27
CA PRO A 314 14.04 2.20 12.71
C PRO A 314 12.57 1.89 12.42
N ASN A 315 12.21 0.60 12.47
CA ASN A 315 10.81 0.16 12.41
C ASN A 315 10.02 0.66 11.18
N ILE A 316 10.65 0.67 10.00
CA ILE A 316 9.99 1.01 8.74
C ILE A 316 10.05 -0.16 7.76
N ILE A 317 8.97 -0.33 7.01
CA ILE A 317 8.90 -1.25 5.87
C ILE A 317 8.73 -0.45 4.59
N THR A 318 9.17 -1.05 3.51
CA THR A 318 8.99 -0.57 2.14
C THR A 318 7.84 -1.33 1.51
N ALA A 319 7.01 -0.63 0.77
CA ALA A 319 5.88 -1.22 0.08
C ALA A 319 5.77 -0.69 -1.34
N TRP A 320 5.24 -1.51 -2.24
CA TRP A 320 5.20 -1.18 -3.66
C TRP A 320 3.86 -1.51 -4.30
N GLY A 321 3.29 -0.54 -5.03
CA GLY A 321 2.14 -0.74 -5.90
C GLY A 321 2.55 -1.49 -7.16
N VAL A 322 1.81 -2.54 -7.49
CA VAL A 322 2.10 -3.45 -8.60
C VAL A 322 1.01 -3.31 -9.66
N ALA A 323 1.39 -2.82 -10.84
CA ALA A 323 0.55 -2.90 -12.03
C ALA A 323 0.41 -4.35 -12.51
N LYS A 324 -0.70 -4.67 -13.18
CA LYS A 324 -1.15 -6.05 -13.52
C LYS A 324 -0.07 -6.99 -14.10
N ASP A 325 0.95 -6.46 -14.80
CA ASP A 325 1.92 -7.28 -15.54
C ASP A 325 3.30 -7.42 -14.87
N ASN A 326 3.48 -7.03 -13.60
CA ASN A 326 4.81 -6.88 -12.99
C ASN A 326 5.20 -7.92 -11.92
N ILE A 327 4.61 -9.12 -11.98
CA ILE A 327 4.91 -10.24 -11.05
C ILE A 327 6.41 -10.60 -11.03
N ALA A 328 7.07 -10.64 -12.19
CA ALA A 328 8.51 -10.93 -12.28
C ALA A 328 9.36 -9.89 -11.52
N LYS A 329 8.94 -8.62 -11.55
CA LYS A 329 9.60 -7.54 -10.80
C LYS A 329 9.40 -7.69 -9.30
N MET A 330 8.26 -8.18 -8.82
CA MET A 330 8.07 -8.47 -7.39
C MET A 330 9.12 -9.47 -6.86
N ALA A 331 9.38 -10.53 -7.62
CA ALA A 331 10.35 -11.55 -7.21
C ALA A 331 11.77 -10.98 -7.08
N GLN A 332 12.20 -10.19 -8.07
CA GLN A 332 13.48 -9.48 -8.01
C GLN A 332 13.55 -8.54 -6.80
N LEU A 333 12.48 -7.78 -6.55
CA LEU A 333 12.40 -6.85 -5.43
C LEU A 333 12.45 -7.51 -4.03
N VAL A 334 11.90 -8.72 -3.90
CA VAL A 334 12.05 -9.52 -2.66
C VAL A 334 13.47 -10.07 -2.52
N GLN A 335 14.07 -10.54 -3.62
CA GLN A 335 15.46 -11.03 -3.63
C GLN A 335 16.46 -9.94 -3.24
N ASP A 336 16.22 -8.70 -3.68
CA ASP A 336 17.03 -7.54 -3.32
C ASP A 336 16.79 -7.08 -1.85
N GLY A 337 15.93 -7.77 -1.09
CA GLY A 337 15.53 -7.40 0.28
C GLY A 337 14.73 -6.10 0.36
N ARG A 338 14.29 -5.57 -0.79
CA ARG A 338 13.77 -4.20 -0.90
C ARG A 338 12.31 -4.06 -0.53
N PHE A 339 11.46 -5.09 -0.65
CA PHE A 339 10.01 -4.94 -0.44
C PHE A 339 9.34 -6.18 0.19
N PRO A 340 8.96 -6.12 1.48
CA PRO A 340 8.17 -7.18 2.13
C PRO A 340 6.66 -7.09 1.88
N MET A 341 6.18 -6.01 1.24
CA MET A 341 4.75 -5.68 1.12
C MET A 341 4.40 -5.14 -0.26
N PHE A 342 3.28 -5.61 -0.83
CA PHE A 342 2.83 -5.21 -2.16
C PHE A 342 1.34 -4.83 -2.18
N PHE A 343 0.95 -3.95 -3.11
CA PHE A 343 -0.43 -3.53 -3.32
C PHE A 343 -0.84 -3.81 -4.77
N GLN A 344 -1.99 -4.44 -4.99
CA GLN A 344 -2.50 -4.69 -6.33
C GLN A 344 -3.13 -3.41 -6.91
N ASN A 345 -2.84 -3.15 -8.19
CA ASN A 345 -3.23 -1.99 -9.03
C ASN A 345 -4.42 -1.16 -8.51
N GLU A 346 -4.16 0.15 -8.37
CA GLU A 346 -4.88 1.06 -7.46
C GLU A 346 -5.76 2.09 -8.19
N ASP A 347 -6.19 1.83 -9.43
CA ASP A 347 -7.21 2.65 -10.09
C ASP A 347 -8.53 2.49 -9.32
N ILE A 348 -8.77 3.37 -8.34
CA ILE A 348 -9.93 3.31 -7.45
C ILE A 348 -11.19 3.61 -8.27
N GLY A 349 -11.96 2.57 -8.56
CA GLY A 349 -13.23 2.68 -9.26
C GLY A 349 -13.46 1.58 -10.30
N GLU A 350 -12.41 0.91 -10.74
CA GLU A 350 -12.52 -0.24 -11.64
C GLU A 350 -12.13 -1.53 -10.90
N GLN A 351 -13.13 -2.39 -10.68
CA GLN A 351 -12.87 -3.76 -10.19
C GLN A 351 -12.11 -4.53 -11.29
N PRO A 352 -11.00 -5.21 -10.96
CA PRO A 352 -10.33 -6.08 -11.91
C PRO A 352 -11.31 -7.14 -12.45
N SER A 353 -11.29 -7.35 -13.76
CA SER A 353 -12.36 -8.02 -14.50
C SER A 353 -12.31 -9.56 -14.49
N GLY A 354 -11.36 -10.20 -13.79
CA GLY A 354 -11.19 -11.66 -13.85
C GLY A 354 -10.64 -12.32 -12.57
N SER A 355 -11.10 -13.54 -12.28
CA SER A 355 -10.65 -14.36 -11.14
C SER A 355 -9.19 -14.84 -11.25
N GLU A 356 -8.73 -15.07 -12.48
CA GLU A 356 -7.37 -15.59 -12.76
C GLU A 356 -6.28 -14.61 -12.30
N ASP A 357 -6.49 -13.30 -12.52
CA ASP A 357 -5.57 -12.25 -12.08
C ASP A 357 -5.35 -12.27 -10.56
N PHE A 358 -6.41 -12.51 -9.79
CA PHE A 358 -6.35 -12.55 -8.32
C PHE A 358 -5.72 -13.84 -7.79
N SER A 359 -6.00 -14.99 -8.42
CA SER A 359 -5.34 -16.24 -8.03
C SER A 359 -3.84 -16.13 -8.23
N ASN A 360 -3.40 -15.64 -9.40
CA ASN A 360 -2.00 -15.42 -9.73
C ASN A 360 -1.31 -14.46 -8.75
N TRP A 361 -2.01 -13.40 -8.33
CA TRP A 361 -1.53 -12.48 -7.31
C TRP A 361 -1.28 -13.17 -5.97
N CYS A 362 -2.27 -13.89 -5.45
CA CYS A 362 -2.14 -14.59 -4.18
C CYS A 362 -1.08 -15.70 -4.22
N ASP A 363 -1.00 -16.46 -5.33
CA ASP A 363 0.04 -17.48 -5.54
C ASP A 363 1.44 -16.86 -5.58
N THR A 364 1.59 -15.69 -6.21
CA THR A 364 2.84 -14.94 -6.22
C THR A 364 3.23 -14.53 -4.81
N LEU A 365 2.30 -13.99 -4.02
CA LEU A 365 2.58 -13.60 -2.66
C LEU A 365 2.94 -14.79 -1.76
N ASP A 366 2.31 -15.96 -1.94
CA ASP A 366 2.69 -17.19 -1.22
C ASP A 366 4.11 -17.63 -1.59
N LYS A 367 4.43 -17.70 -2.89
CA LYS A 367 5.78 -18.03 -3.38
C LYS A 367 6.85 -17.08 -2.83
N LEU A 368 6.53 -15.79 -2.76
CA LEU A 368 7.43 -14.76 -2.24
C LEU A 368 7.39 -14.64 -0.72
N GLN A 369 6.50 -15.36 -0.05
CA GLN A 369 6.24 -15.25 1.39
C GLN A 369 5.91 -13.81 1.84
N ALA A 370 5.28 -13.03 0.97
CA ALA A 370 5.11 -11.59 1.13
C ALA A 370 3.73 -11.22 1.66
N SER A 371 3.65 -10.05 2.30
CA SER A 371 2.37 -9.43 2.61
C SER A 371 1.80 -8.75 1.37
N GLY A 372 0.48 -8.71 1.24
CA GLY A 372 -0.12 -7.94 0.16
C GLY A 372 -1.58 -7.56 0.34
N TYR A 373 -1.99 -6.56 -0.44
CA TYR A 373 -3.32 -5.98 -0.40
C TYR A 373 -3.97 -6.02 -1.77
N VAL A 374 -5.27 -6.29 -1.80
CA VAL A 374 -6.11 -6.22 -3.01
C VAL A 374 -7.06 -5.04 -2.92
N ASN A 375 -7.31 -4.35 -4.03
CA ASN A 375 -8.24 -3.22 -4.06
C ASN A 375 -9.70 -3.68 -3.91
N LEU A 376 -10.43 -3.10 -2.97
CA LEU A 376 -11.87 -3.30 -2.76
C LEU A 376 -12.61 -1.98 -2.95
N ALA A 377 -13.19 -1.79 -4.15
CA ALA A 377 -14.01 -0.62 -4.44
C ALA A 377 -15.30 -0.58 -3.60
N ASP A 378 -15.89 -1.75 -3.34
CA ASP A 378 -17.02 -1.90 -2.42
C ASP A 378 -16.66 -2.99 -1.39
N PRO A 379 -16.26 -2.61 -0.17
CA PRO A 379 -15.97 -3.58 0.89
C PRO A 379 -17.23 -4.25 1.47
N VAL A 380 -18.42 -3.70 1.24
CA VAL A 380 -19.70 -4.28 1.69
C VAL A 380 -20.15 -5.39 0.75
N ASN A 381 -19.99 -5.20 -0.56
CA ASN A 381 -20.33 -6.20 -1.58
C ASN A 381 -19.14 -6.48 -2.51
N PRO A 382 -18.06 -7.09 -2.00
CA PRO A 382 -16.89 -7.38 -2.82
C PRO A 382 -17.23 -8.41 -3.91
N ALA A 383 -16.56 -8.31 -5.07
CA ALA A 383 -16.79 -9.24 -6.17
C ALA A 383 -16.56 -10.71 -5.74
N LYS A 384 -17.51 -11.58 -6.08
CA LYS A 384 -17.50 -13.00 -5.68
C LYS A 384 -16.21 -13.70 -6.14
N GLN A 385 -15.76 -13.42 -7.37
CA GLN A 385 -14.55 -13.98 -7.96
C GLN A 385 -13.30 -13.62 -7.14
N LEU A 386 -13.21 -12.36 -6.69
CA LEU A 386 -12.13 -11.90 -5.84
C LEU A 386 -12.18 -12.61 -4.49
N MET A 387 -13.36 -12.69 -3.86
CA MET A 387 -13.53 -13.39 -2.58
C MET A 387 -13.13 -14.87 -2.68
N GLN A 388 -13.44 -15.53 -3.79
CA GLN A 388 -13.01 -16.90 -4.04
C GLN A 388 -11.49 -17.03 -4.16
N ALA A 389 -10.82 -16.07 -4.82
CA ALA A 389 -9.37 -16.10 -5.01
C ALA A 389 -8.59 -15.84 -3.71
N VAL A 390 -9.06 -14.92 -2.86
CA VAL A 390 -8.38 -14.58 -1.59
C VAL A 390 -8.67 -15.55 -0.45
N ASN A 391 -9.80 -16.27 -0.52
CA ASN A 391 -10.22 -17.26 0.46
C ASN A 391 -9.39 -18.54 0.34
N ARG A 392 -8.12 -18.47 0.76
CA ARG A 392 -7.15 -19.57 0.63
C ARG A 392 -6.24 -19.70 1.87
N PRO A 393 -5.66 -20.89 2.11
CA PRO A 393 -4.82 -21.14 3.27
C PRO A 393 -3.56 -20.27 3.30
N TYR A 394 -3.21 -19.70 4.46
CA TYR A 394 -1.93 -19.03 4.66
C TYR A 394 -1.59 -18.86 6.16
N PRO A 395 -0.29 -18.76 6.52
CA PRO A 395 0.11 -18.44 7.88
C PRO A 395 -0.10 -16.94 8.19
N SER A 396 -1.07 -16.60 9.04
CA SER A 396 -1.35 -15.20 9.41
C SER A 396 -0.38 -14.64 10.46
N ARG A 397 0.05 -15.49 11.41
CA ARG A 397 1.07 -15.18 12.44
C ARG A 397 1.92 -16.41 12.67
N VAL A 398 3.23 -16.32 12.61
CA VAL A 398 4.16 -17.46 12.72
C VAL A 398 5.01 -17.32 13.98
N ALA A 399 4.87 -18.26 14.90
CA ALA A 399 5.71 -18.36 16.09
C ALA A 399 7.03 -19.04 15.75
N GLY A 400 7.88 -18.33 14.99
CA GLY A 400 9.14 -18.81 14.43
C GLY A 400 9.44 -18.10 13.12
N VAL A 401 10.39 -18.63 12.35
CA VAL A 401 10.75 -18.13 11.02
C VAL A 401 10.12 -19.03 9.95
N PRO A 402 9.14 -18.55 9.14
CA PRO A 402 8.57 -19.36 8.08
C PRO A 402 9.60 -19.54 6.96
N THR A 403 9.84 -20.78 6.56
CA THR A 403 10.78 -21.11 5.47
C THR A 403 10.08 -21.42 4.16
N GLY A 404 8.77 -21.68 4.20
CA GLY A 404 7.93 -21.81 3.02
C GLY A 404 6.49 -22.15 3.38
N TRP A 405 5.57 -21.78 2.51
CA TRP A 405 4.22 -22.33 2.50
C TRP A 405 3.65 -22.32 1.08
N SER A 406 2.68 -23.19 0.83
CA SER A 406 2.00 -23.26 -0.46
C SER A 406 0.75 -24.12 -0.35
N LEU A 407 -0.25 -23.82 -1.20
CA LEU A 407 -1.34 -24.73 -1.54
C LEU A 407 -1.06 -25.29 -2.95
N GLN A 408 -0.81 -26.59 -3.08
CA GLN A 408 -0.58 -27.27 -4.36
C GLN A 408 -1.37 -28.58 -4.39
N ASP A 409 -2.08 -28.84 -5.48
CA ASP A 409 -2.84 -30.08 -5.69
C ASP A 409 -3.73 -30.48 -4.49
N GLY A 410 -4.43 -29.50 -3.90
CA GLY A 410 -5.30 -29.73 -2.74
C GLY A 410 -4.55 -30.02 -1.44
N THR A 411 -3.25 -29.76 -1.37
CA THR A 411 -2.41 -29.93 -0.18
C THR A 411 -1.78 -28.60 0.21
N PHE A 412 -2.08 -28.13 1.42
CA PHE A 412 -1.41 -26.98 2.01
C PHE A 412 -0.26 -27.45 2.88
N THR A 413 0.91 -26.84 2.70
CA THR A 413 2.09 -27.08 3.55
C THR A 413 2.58 -25.77 4.14
N LEU A 414 3.06 -25.81 5.38
CA LEU A 414 3.75 -24.71 6.06
C LEU A 414 4.96 -25.28 6.80
N THR A 415 6.14 -24.72 6.56
CA THR A 415 7.37 -25.09 7.28
C THR A 415 7.91 -23.90 8.06
N ILE A 416 8.27 -24.13 9.33
CA ILE A 416 8.81 -23.11 10.22
C ILE A 416 10.11 -23.60 10.87
N LYS A 417 11.03 -22.67 11.14
CA LYS A 417 12.25 -22.90 11.93
C LYS A 417 12.23 -22.05 13.20
N SER A 418 13.06 -22.43 14.16
CA SER A 418 13.31 -21.66 15.39
C SER A 418 12.02 -21.25 16.09
N PRO A 419 11.17 -22.21 16.49
CA PRO A 419 9.85 -21.92 17.05
C PRO A 419 9.95 -21.08 18.32
N VAL A 420 9.02 -20.15 18.47
CA VAL A 420 8.94 -19.29 19.65
C VAL A 420 8.13 -19.99 20.72
N LYS A 421 8.73 -20.18 21.90
CA LYS A 421 8.12 -20.84 23.04
C LYS A 421 6.79 -20.17 23.46
N ASP A 422 5.81 -20.99 23.84
CA ASP A 422 4.51 -20.61 24.42
C ASP A 422 3.62 -19.71 23.53
N GLN A 423 3.93 -19.58 22.24
CA GLN A 423 3.13 -18.81 21.29
C GLN A 423 2.63 -19.69 20.15
N PRO A 424 1.33 -19.65 19.81
CA PRO A 424 0.82 -20.39 18.67
C PRO A 424 1.09 -19.65 17.36
N THR A 425 1.49 -20.42 16.34
CA THR A 425 1.34 -20.07 14.94
C THR A 425 -0.16 -20.08 14.59
N MET A 426 -0.64 -19.02 13.96
CA MET A 426 -2.02 -18.85 13.51
C MET A 426 -2.09 -19.08 12.01
N VAL A 427 -2.74 -20.17 11.59
CA VAL A 427 -2.86 -20.56 10.18
C VAL A 427 -4.32 -20.45 9.76
N TYR A 428 -4.60 -19.58 8.80
CA TYR A 428 -5.92 -19.50 8.20
C TYR A 428 -6.08 -20.67 7.23
N ILE A 429 -7.13 -21.46 7.39
CA ILE A 429 -7.44 -22.68 6.63
C ILE A 429 -8.95 -22.64 6.35
N PRO A 430 -9.39 -22.13 5.19
CA PRO A 430 -10.77 -22.26 4.76
C PRO A 430 -10.98 -23.63 4.10
N PRO A 431 -11.85 -24.51 4.62
CA PRO A 431 -12.10 -25.81 4.02
C PRO A 431 -12.51 -25.73 2.54
N SER A 432 -13.26 -24.69 2.16
CA SER A 432 -13.70 -24.47 0.78
C SER A 432 -12.58 -24.23 -0.23
N ALA A 433 -11.35 -23.92 0.22
CA ALA A 433 -10.19 -23.82 -0.68
C ALA A 433 -9.66 -25.18 -1.15
N PHE A 434 -10.07 -26.26 -0.49
CA PHE A 434 -9.70 -27.63 -0.83
C PHE A 434 -10.75 -28.33 -1.71
N GLY A 435 -11.90 -27.68 -1.91
CA GLY A 435 -13.01 -28.15 -2.75
C GLY A 435 -14.34 -27.53 -2.30
N PRO A 436 -15.34 -27.41 -3.19
CA PRO A 436 -16.60 -26.70 -2.90
C PRO A 436 -17.40 -27.30 -1.75
N ASP A 437 -17.31 -28.61 -1.55
CA ASP A 437 -18.06 -29.36 -0.52
C ASP A 437 -17.16 -29.81 0.65
N VAL A 438 -15.90 -29.36 0.68
CA VAL A 438 -14.96 -29.75 1.73
C VAL A 438 -15.28 -28.99 3.01
N THR A 439 -15.47 -29.74 4.09
CA THR A 439 -15.65 -29.23 5.46
C THR A 439 -14.46 -29.63 6.33
N TRP A 440 -14.42 -29.14 7.57
CA TRP A 440 -13.38 -29.54 8.53
C TRP A 440 -13.31 -31.05 8.78
N GLU A 441 -14.42 -31.78 8.66
CA GLU A 441 -14.47 -33.24 8.85
C GLU A 441 -13.77 -34.00 7.73
N ASN A 442 -13.61 -33.35 6.57
CA ASN A 442 -12.94 -33.92 5.41
C ASN A 442 -11.44 -33.63 5.38
N LEU A 443 -10.94 -32.72 6.23
CA LEU A 443 -9.54 -32.32 6.25
C LEU A 443 -8.73 -33.20 7.21
N ASN A 444 -7.59 -33.68 6.72
CA ASN A 444 -6.54 -34.27 7.53
C ASN A 444 -5.48 -33.19 7.81
N VAL A 445 -5.20 -32.93 9.10
CA VAL A 445 -4.16 -31.98 9.52
C VAL A 445 -3.08 -32.77 10.25
N THR A 446 -1.88 -32.79 9.70
CA THR A 446 -0.72 -33.43 10.32
C THR A 446 0.33 -32.38 10.67
N VAL A 447 0.97 -32.54 11.82
CA VAL A 447 2.07 -31.68 12.27
C VAL A 447 3.24 -32.57 12.70
N THR A 448 4.46 -32.18 12.34
CA THR A 448 5.65 -32.98 12.69
C THR A 448 6.10 -32.76 14.14
N ALA A 449 5.68 -31.66 14.77
CA ALA A 449 6.01 -31.34 16.15
C ALA A 449 4.89 -30.53 16.81
N GLY A 450 4.62 -30.83 18.08
CA GLY A 450 3.62 -30.14 18.90
C GLY A 450 2.17 -30.50 18.59
N THR A 451 1.26 -29.58 18.89
CA THR A 451 -0.20 -29.82 18.82
C THR A 451 -0.94 -28.66 18.16
N TYR A 452 -2.13 -28.91 17.63
CA TYR A 452 -2.98 -27.85 17.08
C TYR A 452 -4.41 -27.90 17.64
N LYS A 453 -5.12 -26.78 17.53
CA LYS A 453 -6.55 -26.67 17.81
C LYS A 453 -7.20 -25.60 16.95
N THR A 454 -8.53 -25.64 16.82
CA THR A 454 -9.29 -24.57 16.15
C THR A 454 -9.37 -23.30 17.02
N HIS A 455 -9.49 -22.15 16.36
CA HIS A 455 -9.63 -20.86 17.03
C HIS A 455 -11.09 -20.57 17.38
N ALA A 456 -11.35 -20.24 18.65
CA ALA A 456 -12.71 -20.11 19.18
C ALA A 456 -13.57 -19.04 18.47
N ARG A 457 -12.96 -17.96 17.97
CA ARG A 457 -13.68 -16.84 17.30
C ARG A 457 -13.59 -16.86 15.78
N ASN A 458 -12.77 -17.74 15.22
CA ASN A 458 -12.56 -17.82 13.78
C ASN A 458 -12.54 -19.30 13.36
N PRO A 459 -13.65 -19.82 12.82
CA PRO A 459 -13.74 -21.24 12.48
C PRO A 459 -12.75 -21.65 11.38
N ASN A 460 -12.24 -20.71 10.59
CA ASN A 460 -11.27 -20.96 9.53
C ASN A 460 -9.82 -20.74 9.99
N MET A 461 -9.53 -20.80 11.30
CA MET A 461 -8.19 -20.53 11.84
C MET A 461 -7.74 -21.64 12.79
N LEU A 462 -6.53 -22.16 12.55
CA LEU A 462 -5.84 -23.07 13.45
C LEU A 462 -4.82 -22.34 14.32
N LEU A 463 -4.69 -22.80 15.55
CA LEU A 463 -3.64 -22.45 16.49
C LEU A 463 -2.70 -23.65 16.60
N TRP A 464 -1.50 -23.53 16.08
CA TRP A 464 -0.46 -24.56 16.13
C TRP A 464 0.62 -24.18 17.15
N PHE A 465 0.74 -25.00 18.19
CA PHE A 465 1.72 -24.88 19.28
C PHE A 465 2.87 -25.82 18.99
N VAL A 466 3.97 -25.27 18.48
CA VAL A 466 5.17 -26.03 18.16
C VAL A 466 6.00 -26.23 19.42
N GLU A 467 6.54 -27.43 19.58
CA GLU A 467 7.51 -27.74 20.64
C GLU A 467 8.74 -26.83 20.51
N PRO A 468 9.13 -26.10 21.57
CA PRO A 468 10.20 -25.10 21.48
C PRO A 468 11.58 -25.69 21.20
N GLU A 469 11.77 -26.99 21.49
CA GLU A 469 12.98 -27.76 21.20
C GLU A 469 13.10 -28.21 19.74
N ALA A 470 12.03 -28.10 18.94
CA ALA A 470 12.08 -28.49 17.53
C ALA A 470 12.92 -27.49 16.72
N GLU A 471 13.98 -27.94 16.05
CA GLU A 471 14.78 -27.07 15.16
C GLU A 471 13.96 -26.61 13.94
N SER A 472 13.07 -27.48 13.47
CA SER A 472 12.17 -27.26 12.35
C SER A 472 10.86 -28.02 12.59
N ALA A 473 9.76 -27.47 12.12
CA ALA A 473 8.45 -28.12 12.18
C ALA A 473 7.65 -27.85 10.90
N GLN A 474 6.81 -28.81 10.53
CA GLN A 474 5.94 -28.71 9.37
C GLN A 474 4.50 -29.02 9.74
N MET A 475 3.58 -28.29 9.12
CA MET A 475 2.15 -28.58 9.08
C MET A 475 1.78 -28.94 7.64
N VAL A 476 1.01 -30.01 7.48
CA VAL A 476 0.39 -30.42 6.22
C VAL A 476 -1.12 -30.53 6.42
N VAL A 477 -1.89 -29.92 5.51
CA VAL A 477 -3.36 -30.00 5.48
C VAL A 477 -3.77 -30.51 4.10
N GLU A 478 -4.56 -31.58 4.06
CA GLU A 478 -5.00 -32.23 2.82
C GLU A 478 -6.43 -32.77 2.98
N VAL A 479 -7.08 -33.13 1.88
CA VAL A 479 -8.37 -33.83 1.92
C VAL A 479 -8.13 -35.30 2.26
N GLY A 480 -8.77 -35.80 3.32
CA GLY A 480 -8.65 -37.20 3.74
C GLY A 480 -9.20 -38.18 2.71
N ALA A 481 -8.56 -39.35 2.58
CA ALA A 481 -8.88 -40.39 1.60
C ALA A 481 -10.33 -40.94 1.66
N GLY A 482 -11.11 -40.60 2.70
CA GLY A 482 -12.52 -41.00 2.83
C GLY A 482 -13.54 -40.02 2.24
N ALA A 483 -13.14 -38.84 1.75
CA ALA A 483 -14.03 -37.83 1.21
C ALA A 483 -14.22 -37.92 -0.33
N GLY A 484 -14.04 -39.12 -0.89
CA GLY A 484 -14.19 -39.38 -2.32
C GLY A 484 -15.59 -39.05 -2.82
N THR A 485 -15.66 -38.00 -3.63
CA THR A 485 -16.68 -37.69 -4.65
C THR A 485 -17.84 -38.68 -4.73
N GLY A 486 -18.99 -38.33 -4.15
CA GLY A 486 -20.27 -38.94 -4.49
C GLY A 486 -20.63 -38.61 -5.94
N THR A 487 -20.05 -39.31 -6.90
CA THR A 487 -20.54 -39.32 -8.28
C THR A 487 -21.93 -39.94 -8.26
N GLY A 488 -22.96 -39.09 -8.35
CA GLY A 488 -24.34 -39.52 -8.54
C GLY A 488 -24.48 -40.25 -9.87
N THR A 489 -24.30 -41.57 -9.87
CA THR A 489 -24.84 -42.43 -10.92
C THR A 489 -26.34 -42.57 -10.66
N GLY A 490 -27.12 -41.72 -11.32
CA GLY A 490 -28.56 -41.92 -11.46
C GLY A 490 -28.82 -43.23 -12.21
N THR A 491 -29.17 -44.28 -11.48
CA THR A 491 -29.81 -45.45 -12.05
C THR A 491 -31.23 -45.08 -12.45
N GLY A 492 -31.45 -44.88 -13.75
CA GLY A 492 -32.78 -44.92 -14.33
C GLY A 492 -33.35 -46.33 -14.18
N ALA A 493 -34.39 -46.47 -13.37
CA ALA A 493 -35.22 -47.67 -13.36
C ALA A 493 -36.36 -47.45 -14.36
N GLY A 494 -36.30 -48.19 -15.47
CA GLY A 494 -37.49 -48.55 -16.24
C GLY A 494 -38.21 -49.69 -15.53
N GLY A 495 -39.52 -49.54 -15.41
CA GLY A 495 -40.46 -50.50 -14.83
C GLY A 495 -41.86 -49.92 -14.87
#